data_AF-A0A7X8XU62-F1
#
_entry.id   AF-A0A7X8XU62-F1
#
_cell.length_a   1.000
_cell.length_b   1.000
_cell.length_c   1.000
_cell.angle_alpha   90.00
_cell.angle_beta   90.00
_cell.angle_gamma   90.00
#
_symmetry.space_group_name_H-M   'P 1'
#
loop_
_entity.id
_entity.type
_entity.pdbx_description
1 polymer ?
#
loop_
_entity_poly.entity_id
_entity_poly.type
_entity_poly.pdbx_seq_one_letter_code
_entity_poly.pdbx_strand_id
1 'polypeptide(L)'
;MIIKYNFRIEENSSKTSTVGTLKITTDKVASPIYELVSNADATIEIKDVLKQYSESRIFEIFNQARTENTYLSSDDYLDILKNEVPASLAQDVINEMQSFIEYDNVRQAS
;
A
#
# COMPACT_ATOMS: atom_id res chain seq x y z
N MET A 1 12.27 10.99 -4.06
CA MET A 1 11.03 10.67 -4.79
C MET A 1 9.85 11.15 -3.96
N ILE A 2 8.79 11.66 -4.58
CA ILE A 2 7.57 12.07 -3.89
C ILE A 2 6.41 11.26 -4.46
N ILE A 3 5.72 10.49 -3.61
CA ILE A 3 4.51 9.74 -3.96
C ILE A 3 3.32 10.49 -3.39
N LYS A 4 2.26 10.62 -4.19
CA LYS A 4 0.98 11.19 -3.77
C LYS A 4 -0.10 10.14 -3.94
N TYR A 5 -0.78 9.80 -2.85
CA TYR A 5 -1.86 8.84 -2.82
C TYR A 5 -3.14 9.53 -2.34
N ASN A 6 -4.18 9.50 -3.17
CA ASN A 6 -5.49 10.01 -2.79
C ASN A 6 -6.29 8.88 -2.15
N PHE A 7 -6.83 9.11 -0.97
CA PHE A 7 -7.57 8.11 -0.22
C PHE A 7 -9.01 8.57 0.08
N ARG A 8 -9.88 7.60 0.33
CA ARG A 8 -11.21 7.79 0.86
C ARG A 8 -11.46 6.74 1.94
N ILE A 9 -11.78 7.19 3.15
CA ILE A 9 -12.18 6.32 4.26
C ILE A 9 -13.65 6.59 4.55
N GLU A 10 -14.46 5.54 4.49
CA GLU A 10 -15.87 5.61 4.85
C GLU A 10 -16.05 5.08 6.28
N GLU A 11 -16.58 5.92 7.17
CA GLU A 11 -17.00 5.45 8.49
C GLU A 11 -18.37 4.77 8.37
N ASN A 12 -18.39 3.47 8.68
CA ASN A 12 -19.61 2.65 8.65
C ASN A 12 -20.74 3.20 9.55
N SER A 13 -20.41 4.03 10.54
CA SER A 13 -21.34 4.58 11.53
C SER A 13 -22.04 5.87 11.09
N SER A 14 -21.42 6.68 10.23
CA SER A 14 -21.80 8.09 10.05
C SER A 14 -22.20 8.46 8.61
N LYS A 15 -22.02 7.56 7.62
CA LYS A 15 -22.13 7.85 6.17
C LYS A 15 -21.26 9.04 5.72
N THR A 16 -20.36 9.52 6.58
CA THR A 16 -19.38 10.54 6.22
C THR A 16 -18.16 9.86 5.65
N SER A 17 -17.80 10.24 4.43
CA SER A 17 -16.55 9.83 3.81
C SER A 17 -15.51 10.91 4.03
N THR A 18 -14.38 10.55 4.61
CA THR A 18 -13.22 11.42 4.70
C THR A 18 -12.34 11.20 3.49
N VAL A 19 -12.01 12.27 2.78
CA VAL A 19 -11.11 12.23 1.62
C VAL A 19 -9.86 13.05 1.90
N GLY A 20 -8.74 12.59 1.37
CA GLY A 20 -7.48 13.27 1.56
C GLY A 20 -6.38 12.80 0.64
N THR A 21 -5.19 13.33 0.90
CA THR A 21 -3.97 12.99 0.20
C THR A 21 -2.91 12.62 1.23
N LEU A 22 -2.32 11.45 1.06
CA LEU A 22 -1.08 11.06 1.68
C LEU A 22 0.07 11.44 0.74
N LYS A 23 1.05 12.18 1.27
CA LYS A 23 2.30 12.48 0.58
C LYS A 23 3.43 11.73 1.29
N ILE A 24 4.11 10.88 0.54
CA ILE A 24 5.28 10.12 0.99
C ILE A 24 6.51 10.74 0.33
N THR A 25 7.39 11.33 1.14
CA THR A 25 8.67 11.86 0.68
C THR A 25 9.77 10.90 1.10
N THR A 26 10.43 10.28 0.12
CA THR A 26 11.51 9.32 0.35
C THR A 26 12.80 9.80 -0.31
N ASP A 27 13.90 9.69 0.42
CA ASP A 27 15.25 9.69 -0.12
C ASP A 27 15.86 8.31 0.15
N LYS A 28 16.79 7.84 -0.69
CA LYS A 28 17.33 6.47 -0.59
C LYS A 28 18.14 6.20 0.70
N VAL A 29 18.28 7.18 1.60
CA VAL A 29 19.22 7.20 2.71
C VAL A 29 18.51 7.34 4.06
N ALA A 30 17.35 7.99 4.09
CA ALA A 30 16.59 8.31 5.28
C ALA A 30 15.22 7.60 5.29
N SER A 31 14.65 7.49 6.47
CA SER A 31 13.27 7.02 6.62
C SER A 31 12.29 7.95 5.89
N PRO A 32 11.27 7.40 5.23
CA PRO A 32 10.26 8.20 4.54
C PRO A 32 9.53 9.15 5.49
N ILE A 33 9.24 10.35 5.00
CA ILE A 33 8.44 11.37 5.69
C ILE A 33 7.01 11.31 5.17
N TYR A 34 6.06 11.25 6.08
CA TYR A 34 4.63 11.13 5.78
C TYR A 34 3.89 12.42 6.14
N GLU A 35 3.20 12.98 5.17
CA GLU A 35 2.33 14.15 5.36
C GLU A 35 0.91 13.78 4.96
N LEU A 36 -0.05 13.94 5.88
CA LEU A 36 -1.46 13.67 5.66
C LEU A 36 -2.22 14.98 5.57
N VAL A 37 -2.96 15.18 4.48
CA VAL A 37 -3.88 16.30 4.31
C VAL A 37 -5.27 15.73 4.07
N SER A 38 -6.25 16.10 4.88
CA SER A 38 -7.63 15.63 4.73
C SER A 38 -8.62 16.79 4.82
N ASN A 39 -9.83 16.56 4.30
CA ASN A 39 -10.92 17.53 4.34
C ASN A 39 -11.80 17.45 5.60
N ALA A 40 -11.48 16.56 6.55
CA ALA A 40 -12.31 16.29 7.72
C ALA A 40 -11.60 16.63 9.02
N ASP A 41 -12.38 17.04 10.02
CA ASP A 41 -11.95 17.17 11.43
C ASP A 41 -11.85 15.80 12.14
N ALA A 42 -12.07 14.71 11.42
CA ALA A 42 -11.98 13.35 11.95
C ALA A 42 -10.51 12.95 12.19
N THR A 43 -10.26 12.26 13.30
CA THR A 43 -8.94 11.69 13.61
C THR A 43 -8.66 10.52 12.68
N ILE A 44 -7.97 10.77 11.57
CA ILE A 44 -7.50 9.72 10.67
C ILE A 44 -6.17 9.19 11.20
N GLU A 45 -6.10 7.90 11.48
CA GLU A 45 -4.81 7.28 11.79
C GLU A 45 -3.97 7.15 10.53
N ILE A 46 -2.76 7.71 10.56
CA ILE A 46 -1.82 7.62 9.44
C ILE A 46 -1.52 6.17 9.05
N LYS A 47 -1.58 5.25 10.02
CA LYS A 47 -1.39 3.82 9.82
C LYS A 47 -2.43 3.23 8.88
N ASP A 48 -3.70 3.62 9.02
CA ASP A 48 -4.79 3.11 8.17
C ASP A 48 -4.63 3.56 6.73
N VAL A 49 -4.21 4.82 6.54
CA VAL A 49 -3.95 5.37 5.20
C VAL A 49 -2.73 4.73 4.56
N LEU A 50 -1.66 4.49 5.33
CA LEU A 50 -0.49 3.76 4.86
C LEU A 50 -0.82 2.30 4.54
N LYS A 51 -1.75 1.68 5.27
CA LYS A 51 -2.25 0.34 4.97
C LYS A 51 -2.97 0.32 3.62
N GLN A 52 -3.96 1.19 3.41
CA GLN A 52 -4.65 1.32 2.12
C GLN A 52 -3.69 1.62 0.97
N TYR A 53 -2.70 2.49 1.20
CA TYR A 53 -1.64 2.76 0.23
C TYR A 53 -0.86 1.49 -0.12
N SER A 54 -0.42 0.73 0.89
CA SER A 54 0.36 -0.50 0.69
C SER A 54 -0.43 -1.54 -0.10
N GLU A 55 -1.71 -1.73 0.22
CA GLU A 55 -2.62 -2.65 -0.48
C GLU A 55 -2.77 -2.24 -1.95
N SER A 56 -3.04 -0.95 -2.20
CA SER A 56 -3.14 -0.39 -3.55
C SER A 56 -1.84 -0.58 -4.33
N ARG A 57 -0.70 -0.35 -3.68
CA ARG A 57 0.63 -0.44 -4.29
C ARG A 57 0.98 -1.88 -4.65
N ILE A 58 0.69 -2.84 -3.78
CA ILE A 58 0.85 -4.27 -4.05
C ILE A 58 -0.02 -4.69 -5.24
N PHE A 59 -1.27 -4.22 -5.30
CA PHE A 59 -2.16 -4.52 -6.42
C PHE A 59 -1.65 -3.94 -7.76
N GLU A 60 -1.09 -2.73 -7.76
CA GLU A 60 -0.44 -2.14 -8.94
C GLU A 60 0.76 -2.99 -9.40
N ILE A 61 1.67 -3.31 -8.47
CA ILE A 61 2.87 -4.11 -8.76
C ILE A 61 2.48 -5.49 -9.28
N PHE A 62 1.49 -6.14 -8.67
CA PHE A 62 0.96 -7.43 -9.10
C PHE A 62 0.42 -7.38 -10.53
N ASN A 63 -0.42 -6.39 -10.86
CA ASN A 63 -0.97 -6.25 -12.21
C ASN A 63 0.11 -5.98 -13.25
N GLN A 64 1.13 -5.19 -12.89
CA GLN A 64 2.27 -4.93 -13.75
C GLN A 64 3.06 -6.22 -14.01
N ALA A 65 3.42 -6.95 -12.95
CA ALA A 65 4.17 -8.20 -13.04
C ALA A 65 3.45 -9.21 -13.95
N ARG A 66 2.13 -9.36 -13.77
CA ARG A 66 1.29 -10.21 -14.61
C ARG A 66 1.27 -9.77 -16.08
N THR A 67 1.21 -8.47 -16.35
CA THR A 67 1.29 -7.93 -17.72
C THR A 67 2.64 -8.25 -18.37
N GLU A 68 3.69 -8.28 -17.58
CA GLU A 68 5.06 -8.60 -17.99
C GLU A 68 5.36 -10.12 -17.98
N ASN A 69 4.40 -10.97 -17.60
CA ASN A 69 4.58 -12.41 -17.35
C ASN A 69 5.73 -12.72 -16.37
N THR A 70 5.86 -11.89 -15.33
CA THR A 70 6.84 -12.06 -14.26
C THR A 70 6.12 -12.39 -12.95
N TYR A 71 6.83 -13.09 -12.06
CA TYR A 71 6.34 -13.44 -10.73
C TYR A 71 7.20 -12.79 -9.68
N LEU A 72 6.55 -12.29 -8.65
CA LEU A 72 7.20 -11.66 -7.51
C LEU A 72 6.84 -12.47 -6.26
N SER A 73 7.86 -12.82 -5.51
CA SER A 73 7.74 -13.41 -4.18
C SER A 73 7.37 -12.34 -3.16
N SER A 74 6.93 -12.75 -1.97
CA SER A 74 6.69 -11.83 -0.85
C SER A 74 7.91 -10.96 -0.53
N ASP A 75 9.12 -11.51 -0.66
CA ASP A 75 10.37 -10.77 -0.44
C ASP A 75 10.60 -9.68 -1.49
N ASP A 76 10.17 -9.91 -2.75
CA ASP A 76 10.25 -8.90 -3.80
C ASP A 76 9.31 -7.72 -3.51
N TYR A 77 8.09 -8.00 -3.05
CA TYR A 77 7.16 -6.94 -2.64
C TYR A 77 7.70 -6.14 -1.44
N LEU A 78 8.30 -6.82 -0.46
CA LEU A 78 8.97 -6.15 0.66
C LEU A 78 10.11 -5.26 0.19
N ASP A 79 10.94 -5.74 -0.74
CA ASP A 79 12.08 -4.97 -1.26
C ASP A 79 11.65 -3.70 -2.00
N ILE A 80 10.54 -3.77 -2.75
CA ILE A 80 9.97 -2.62 -3.44
C ILE A 80 9.41 -1.60 -2.44
N LEU A 81 8.68 -2.08 -1.42
CA LEU A 81 7.98 -1.24 -0.45
C LEU A 81 8.88 -0.65 0.65
N LYS A 82 10.09 -1.20 0.87
CA LYS A 82 10.97 -0.85 2.01
C LYS A 82 11.30 0.63 2.17
N ASN A 83 11.25 1.39 1.07
CA ASN A 83 11.55 2.83 1.06
C ASN A 83 10.30 3.71 1.09
N GLU A 84 9.11 3.11 1.01
CA GLU A 84 7.83 3.80 0.90
C GLU A 84 7.03 3.67 2.21
N VAL A 85 7.04 2.50 2.85
CA VAL A 85 6.22 2.19 4.02
C VAL A 85 7.06 1.54 5.14
N PRO A 86 6.64 1.65 6.42
CA PRO A 86 7.34 0.99 7.51
C PRO A 86 7.36 -0.53 7.31
N ALA A 87 8.52 -1.16 7.53
CA ALA A 87 8.71 -2.58 7.25
C ALA A 87 7.69 -3.49 7.97
N SER A 88 7.34 -3.18 9.22
CA SER A 88 6.32 -3.93 9.96
C SER A 88 4.96 -3.88 9.29
N LEU A 89 4.55 -2.71 8.78
CA LEU A 89 3.28 -2.54 8.09
C LEU A 89 3.29 -3.26 6.73
N ALA A 90 4.39 -3.15 5.98
CA ALA A 90 4.54 -3.85 4.71
C ALA A 90 4.40 -5.37 4.88
N GLN A 91 5.04 -5.92 5.93
CA GLN A 91 4.93 -7.33 6.26
C GLN A 91 3.50 -7.74 6.61
N ASP A 92 2.83 -6.97 7.46
CA ASP A 92 1.44 -7.24 7.86
C ASP A 92 0.52 -7.29 6.63
N VAL A 93 0.63 -6.30 5.74
CA VAL A 93 -0.19 -6.23 4.52
C VAL A 93 0.11 -7.37 3.55
N ILE A 94 1.39 -7.71 3.34
CA ILE A 94 1.77 -8.82 2.45
C ILE A 94 1.24 -10.15 3.00
N ASN A 95 1.28 -10.35 4.32
CA ASN A 95 0.72 -11.55 4.95
C ASN A 95 -0.81 -11.60 4.78
N GLU A 96 -1.51 -10.48 4.94
CA GLU A 96 -2.97 -10.41 4.70
C GLU A 96 -3.32 -10.69 3.23
N MET A 97 -2.49 -10.21 2.29
CA MET A 97 -2.66 -10.39 0.85
C MET A 97 -2.02 -11.68 0.31
N GLN A 98 -1.46 -12.54 1.16
CA GLN A 98 -0.69 -13.72 0.75
C GLN A 98 -1.50 -14.64 -0.18
N SER A 99 -2.77 -14.85 0.13
CA SER A 99 -3.66 -15.66 -0.73
C SER A 99 -3.82 -15.07 -2.14
N PHE A 100 -3.81 -13.75 -2.29
CA PHE A 100 -3.86 -13.07 -3.58
C PHE A 100 -2.53 -13.20 -4.34
N ILE A 101 -1.41 -13.06 -3.63
CA ILE A 101 -0.05 -13.18 -4.19
C ILE A 101 0.23 -14.62 -4.63
N GLU A 102 -0.17 -15.62 -3.85
CA GLU A 102 0.08 -17.04 -4.12
C GLU A 102 -0.86 -17.65 -5.17
N TYR A 103 -2.09 -17.15 -5.30
CA TYR A 103 -3.08 -17.69 -6.23
C TYR A 103 -2.63 -17.64 -7.70
N ASP A 104 -1.82 -16.64 -8.09
CA ASP A 104 -1.29 -16.54 -9.45
C ASP A 104 -0.14 -17.54 -9.73
N ASN A 105 0.67 -17.87 -8.71
CA ASN A 105 1.73 -18.88 -8.81
C ASN A 105 1.17 -20.29 -9.06
N VAL A 106 0.02 -20.61 -8.47
CA VAL A 106 -0.62 -21.94 -8.63
C VAL A 106 -1.34 -22.05 -9.98
N ARG A 107 -2.00 -20.97 -10.43
CA ARG A 107 -2.88 -21.01 -11.61
C ARG A 107 -2.12 -21.05 -12.95
N GLN A 108 -0.84 -20.70 -12.97
CA GLN A 108 0.03 -20.82 -14.15
C GLN A 108 0.91 -22.08 -14.14
N ALA A 109 1.00 -22.79 -13.01
CA ALA A 109 1.61 -24.13 -12.93
C ALA A 109 0.66 -25.26 -13.42
N SER A 110 -0.58 -24.91 -13.78
CA SER A 110 -1.65 -25.80 -14.26
C SER A 110 -1.90 -25.58 -15.74
#